data_AF-A0A0R2KRA3-F1
#
_entry.id   AF-A0A0R2KRA3-F1
#
_cell.length_a   1.000
_cell.length_b   1.000
_cell.length_c   1.000
_cell.angle_alpha   90.00
_cell.angle_beta   90.00
_cell.angle_gamma   90.00
#
_symmetry.space_group_name_H-M   'P 1'
#
loop_
_entity.id
_entity.type
_entity.pdbx_description
1 polymer ?
#
loop_
_entity_poly.entity_id
_entity_poly.type
_entity_poly.pdbx_seq_one_letter_code
_entity_poly.pdbx_strand_id
1 'polypeptide(L)'
;MPFIIGHEIGHLMLGDSGIAYWPSFSGQNSEEEEADLFSLKIIYDYSCKNGDYIQEPGTFMQNYGIPERMTAATKQLFKDNDDLM
;
A
#
# COMPACT_ATOMS: atom_id res chain seq x y z
N MET A 1 4.55 7.06 7.67
CA MET A 1 4.53 8.15 6.67
C MET A 1 4.70 7.64 5.24
N PRO A 2 5.62 6.70 4.92
CA PRO A 2 5.76 6.17 3.55
C PRO A 2 4.44 5.69 2.93
N PHE A 3 3.62 4.95 3.69
CA PHE A 3 2.33 4.47 3.21
C PHE A 3 1.35 5.58 2.78
N ILE A 4 1.27 6.69 3.51
CA ILE A 4 0.37 7.80 3.16
C ILE A 4 0.86 8.48 1.88
N ILE A 5 2.17 8.66 1.72
CA ILE A 5 2.74 9.26 0.49
C ILE A 5 2.41 8.37 -0.71
N GLY A 6 2.60 7.04 -0.57
CA GLY A 6 2.27 6.11 -1.65
C GLY A 6 0.78 6.07 -1.98
N HIS A 7 -0.10 6.30 -1.00
CA HIS A 7 -1.54 6.36 -1.19
C HIS A 7 -1.92 7.56 -2.06
N GLU A 8 -1.41 8.76 -1.75
CA GLU A 8 -1.65 9.95 -2.58
C GLU A 8 -1.06 9.82 -4.00
N ILE A 9 0.09 9.14 -4.15
CA ILE A 9 0.63 8.82 -5.48
C ILE A 9 -0.30 7.85 -6.22
N GLY A 10 -0.90 6.89 -5.50
CA GLY A 10 -1.90 5.96 -6.05
C GLY A 10 -3.07 6.69 -6.69
N HIS A 11 -3.67 7.64 -5.96
CA HIS A 11 -4.73 8.51 -6.50
C HIS A 11 -4.32 9.20 -7.81
N LEU A 12 -3.12 9.82 -7.84
CA LEU A 12 -2.62 10.50 -9.03
C LEU A 12 -2.38 9.54 -10.22
N MET A 13 -1.87 8.34 -9.96
CA MET A 13 -1.47 7.37 -10.99
C MET A 13 -2.65 6.58 -11.55
N LEU A 14 -3.68 6.35 -10.73
CA LEU A 14 -4.90 5.65 -11.14
C LEU A 14 -5.88 6.55 -11.90
N GLY A 15 -5.52 7.83 -12.08
CA GLY A 15 -6.37 8.80 -12.76
C GLY A 15 -7.54 9.27 -11.90
N ASP A 16 -7.47 9.06 -10.59
CA ASP A 16 -8.37 9.72 -9.67
C ASP A 16 -8.09 11.22 -9.74
N SER A 17 -9.14 11.99 -9.96
CA SER A 17 -9.06 13.41 -10.30
C SER A 17 -8.77 14.16 -9.02
N GLY A 18 -7.53 14.12 -8.51
CA GLY A 18 -6.99 14.61 -7.22
C GLY A 18 -7.60 15.87 -6.61
N ILE A 19 -8.91 15.85 -6.36
CA ILE A 19 -9.75 16.91 -5.84
C ILE A 19 -10.24 16.42 -4.48
N ALA A 20 -9.39 16.70 -3.50
CA ALA A 20 -9.72 17.15 -2.15
C ALA A 20 -11.02 16.64 -1.49
N TYR A 21 -10.82 15.85 -0.44
CA TYR A 21 -11.46 15.98 0.88
C TYR A 21 -13.01 16.07 0.96
N TRP A 22 -13.65 14.92 1.25
CA TRP A 22 -14.81 14.70 2.17
C TRP A 22 -16.25 15.11 1.72
N PRO A 23 -17.32 14.34 2.06
CA PRO A 23 -17.53 12.90 2.01
C PRO A 23 -18.71 12.54 1.06
N SER A 24 -18.62 11.45 0.31
CA SER A 24 -19.82 10.82 -0.26
C SER A 24 -19.68 9.31 -0.16
N PHE A 25 -20.43 8.80 0.81
CA PHE A 25 -20.37 7.50 1.47
C PHE A 25 -20.73 6.30 0.58
N SER A 26 -20.52 6.39 -0.74
CA SER A 26 -21.04 5.42 -1.71
C SER A 26 -20.07 5.05 -2.83
N GLY A 27 -19.06 5.89 -3.12
CA GLY A 27 -18.00 5.60 -4.12
C GLY A 27 -16.59 5.44 -3.54
N GLN A 28 -16.38 5.87 -2.29
CA GLN A 28 -15.05 5.96 -1.66
C GLN A 28 -14.37 4.62 -1.34
N ASN A 29 -15.06 3.48 -1.34
CA ASN A 29 -14.43 2.25 -0.87
C ASN A 29 -13.46 1.65 -1.88
N SER A 30 -13.76 1.66 -3.18
CA SER A 30 -12.89 1.02 -4.18
C SER A 30 -11.70 1.88 -4.55
N GLU A 31 -11.88 3.20 -4.73
CA GLU A 31 -10.80 4.12 -5.11
C GLU A 31 -9.74 4.23 -4.01
N GLU A 32 -10.19 4.38 -2.75
CA GLU A 32 -9.29 4.40 -1.58
C GLU A 32 -8.60 3.05 -1.35
N GLU A 33 -9.30 1.93 -1.59
CA GLU A 33 -8.71 0.59 -1.53
C GLU A 33 -7.68 0.38 -2.63
N GLU A 34 -7.94 0.84 -3.85
CA GLU A 34 -7.00 0.78 -4.97
C GLU A 34 -5.76 1.64 -4.69
N ALA A 35 -5.92 2.84 -4.13
CA ALA A 35 -4.81 3.70 -3.70
C ALA A 35 -4.00 3.06 -2.56
N ASP A 36 -4.66 2.45 -1.57
CA ASP A 36 -4.03 1.71 -0.48
C ASP A 36 -3.21 0.51 -1.02
N LEU A 37 -3.76 -0.26 -1.97
CA LEU A 37 -3.08 -1.40 -2.61
C LEU A 37 -1.92 -0.95 -3.50
N PHE A 38 -2.08 0.16 -4.23
CA PHE A 38 -1.01 0.77 -5.01
C PHE A 38 0.16 1.16 -4.11
N SER A 39 -0.12 1.88 -3.03
CA SER A 39 0.88 2.27 -2.02
C SER A 39 1.64 1.07 -1.47
N LEU A 40 0.90 0.03 -1.08
CA LEU A 40 1.47 -1.19 -0.53
C LEU A 40 2.46 -1.83 -1.52
N LYS A 41 2.09 -1.91 -2.80
CA LYS A 41 2.93 -2.53 -3.84
C LYS A 41 4.20 -1.75 -4.12
N ILE A 42 4.12 -0.42 -4.27
CA ILE A 42 5.33 0.37 -4.57
C ILE A 42 6.32 0.38 -3.40
N ILE A 43 5.83 0.33 -2.16
CA ILE A 43 6.67 0.28 -0.97
C ILE A 43 7.36 -1.07 -0.87
N TYR A 44 6.65 -2.15 -1.18
CA TYR A 44 7.23 -3.48 -1.24
C TYR A 44 8.36 -3.55 -2.29
N ASP A 45 8.09 -3.08 -3.51
CA ASP A 45 9.10 -3.01 -4.58
C ASP A 45 10.31 -2.17 -4.18
N TYR A 46 10.09 -1.05 -3.49
CA TYR A 46 11.15 -0.20 -2.94
C TYR A 46 11.99 -0.94 -1.90
N SER A 47 11.35 -1.59 -0.93
CA SER A 47 11.99 -2.39 0.12
C SER A 47 12.88 -3.49 -0.47
N CYS A 48 12.37 -4.22 -1.48
CA CYS A 48 13.12 -5.25 -2.19
C CYS A 48 14.34 -4.68 -2.92
N LYS A 49 14.18 -3.55 -3.62
CA LYS A 49 15.28 -2.91 -4.39
C LYS A 49 16.38 -2.32 -3.51
N ASN A 50 16.03 -1.82 -2.34
CA ASN A 50 17.00 -1.25 -1.39
C ASN A 50 17.73 -2.29 -0.55
N GLY A 51 17.37 -3.57 -0.65
CA GLY A 51 17.99 -4.63 0.14
C GLY A 51 17.62 -4.55 1.62
N ASP A 52 16.44 -4.03 1.95
CA ASP A 52 15.96 -3.98 3.34
C ASP A 52 15.62 -5.39 3.87
N TYR A 53 15.51 -6.40 2.98
CA TYR A 53 15.28 -7.84 3.26
C TYR A 53 14.32 -8.13 4.42
N ILE A 54 13.21 -7.39 4.49
CA ILE A 54 12.21 -7.59 5.54
C ILE A 54 11.39 -8.83 5.18
N GLN A 55 11.62 -9.93 5.88
CA GLN A 55 10.95 -11.22 5.64
C GLN A 55 9.64 -11.37 6.42
N GLU A 56 9.42 -10.54 7.44
CA GLU A 56 8.22 -10.60 8.28
C GLU A 56 7.23 -9.49 7.93
N PRO A 57 5.99 -9.81 7.51
CA PRO A 57 4.97 -8.83 7.15
C PRO A 57 4.70 -7.79 8.25
N GLY A 58 4.71 -8.21 9.52
CA GLY A 58 4.45 -7.29 10.64
C GLY A 58 5.53 -6.21 10.78
N THR A 59 6.80 -6.60 10.65
CA THR A 59 7.94 -5.66 10.69
C THR A 59 7.91 -4.71 9.49
N PHE A 60 7.55 -5.22 8.31
CA PHE A 60 7.37 -4.40 7.11
C PHE A 60 6.29 -3.33 7.31
N MET A 61 5.14 -3.72 7.86
CA MET A 61 4.06 -2.78 8.16
C MET A 61 4.50 -1.69 9.13
N GLN A 62 5.20 -2.05 10.19
CA GLN A 62 5.69 -1.09 11.18
C GLN A 62 6.69 -0.10 10.58
N ASN A 63 7.66 -0.59 9.79
CA ASN A 63 8.73 0.23 9.22
C ASN A 63 8.22 1.29 8.23
N TYR A 64 7.21 0.95 7.43
CA TYR A 64 6.66 1.85 6.42
C TYR A 64 5.37 2.58 6.87
N GLY A 65 4.92 2.32 8.10
CA GLY A 65 3.73 2.93 8.68
C GLY A 65 2.44 2.52 7.97
N ILE A 66 2.32 1.23 7.64
CA ILE A 66 1.15 0.63 7.01
C ILE A 66 0.11 0.35 8.11
N PRO A 67 -1.15 0.79 7.93
CA PRO A 67 -2.19 0.64 8.95
C PRO A 67 -2.67 -0.82 9.08
N GLU A 68 -3.15 -1.18 10.28
CA GLU A 68 -3.59 -2.56 10.58
C GLU A 68 -4.68 -3.09 9.64
N ARG A 69 -5.53 -2.21 9.07
CA ARG A 69 -6.55 -2.60 8.07
C ARG A 69 -5.94 -3.31 6.85
N MET A 70 -4.68 -3.02 6.52
CA MET A 70 -3.95 -3.61 5.38
C MET A 70 -3.24 -4.93 5.73
N THR A 71 -3.45 -5.49 6.93
CA THR A 71 -2.77 -6.73 7.36
C THR A 71 -3.01 -7.89 6.39
N ALA A 72 -4.27 -8.07 5.95
CA ALA A 72 -4.62 -9.17 5.05
C ALA A 72 -3.91 -9.02 3.68
N ALA A 73 -4.01 -7.84 3.09
CA ALA A 73 -3.35 -7.52 1.81
C ALA A 73 -1.82 -7.66 1.90
N THR A 74 -1.21 -7.21 3.00
CA THR A 74 0.24 -7.33 3.20
C THR A 74 0.69 -8.79 3.30
N LYS A 75 -0.04 -9.61 4.06
CA LYS A 75 0.26 -11.05 4.15
C LYS A 75 0.09 -11.75 2.80
N GLN A 76 -0.92 -11.37 2.03
CA GLN A 76 -1.12 -11.92 0.70
C GLN A 76 0.03 -11.54 -0.24
N LEU A 77 0.43 -10.26 -0.23
CA LEU A 77 1.55 -9.77 -1.03
C LEU A 77 2.85 -10.54 -0.73
N PHE A 78 3.15 -10.79 0.56
CA PHE A 78 4.32 -11.57 0.93
C PHE A 78 4.22 -13.00 0.43
N LYS A 79 3.07 -13.68 0.60
CA LYS A 79 2.86 -15.04 0.09
C LYS A 79 3.04 -15.13 -1.43
N ASP A 80 2.47 -14.19 -2.17
CA ASP A 80 2.54 -14.15 -3.64
C ASP A 80 3.98 -13.96 -4.15
N ASN A 81 4.88 -13.44 -3.32
CA ASN A 81 6.29 -13.19 -3.66
C ASN A 81 7.28 -14.14 -2.95
N ASP A 82 6.85 -14.91 -1.94
CA ASP A 82 7.68 -15.92 -1.26
C ASP A 82 7.93 -17.13 -2.17
N ASP A 83 6.98 -17.45 -3.06
CA ASP A 83 7.12 -18.48 -4.10
C ASP A 83 8.13 -18.09 -5.22
N LEU A 84 8.72 -16.88 -5.17
CA LEU A 84 9.67 -16.35 -6.14
C LEU A 84 11.10 -16.19 -5.58
N MET A 85 11.34 -16.54 -4.31
CA MET A 85 12.66 -16.59 -3.64
C MET A 85 13.25 -18.02 -3.68
#